data_AF-A0A2I9DQA6-F1
#
_entry.id   AF-A0A2I9DQA6-F1
#
_cell.length_a   1.000
_cell.length_b   1.000
_cell.length_c   1.000
_cell.angle_alpha   90.00
_cell.angle_beta   90.00
_cell.angle_gamma   90.00
#
_symmetry.space_group_name_H-M   'P 1'
#
loop_
_entity.id
_entity.type
_entity.pdbx_description
1 polymer ?
#
loop_
_entity_poly.entity_id
_entity_poly.type
_entity_poly.pdbx_seq_one_letter_code
_entity_poly.pdbx_strand_id
1 'polypeptide(L)'
;MANIAEMERETMLERQREGIALAKAKGNYKGRERGSKESKEDFLSKYPEVIKQLKKGHSFRNTMKLAGVSLGTVQMVKESMV
;
A
#
# COMPACT_ATOMS: atom_id res chain seq x y z
N MET A 1 -10.55 27.56 -25.41
CA MET A 1 -9.80 27.49 -24.13
C MET A 1 -9.47 26.06 -23.70
N ALA A 2 -10.24 25.03 -24.09
CA ALA A 2 -9.91 23.62 -23.78
C ALA A 2 -8.58 23.13 -24.41
N ASN A 3 -8.30 23.46 -25.68
CA ASN A 3 -7.07 23.03 -26.35
C ASN A 3 -5.79 23.59 -25.71
N ILE A 4 -5.83 24.82 -25.18
CA ILE A 4 -4.65 25.43 -24.53
C ILE A 4 -4.35 24.72 -23.20
N ALA A 5 -5.39 24.41 -22.42
CA ALA A 5 -5.24 23.66 -21.18
C ALA A 5 -4.71 22.23 -21.41
N GLU A 6 -5.09 21.60 -22.51
CA GLU A 6 -4.58 20.29 -22.89
C GLU A 6 -3.10 20.35 -23.29
N MET A 7 -2.70 21.32 -24.12
CA MET A 7 -1.30 21.54 -24.49
C MET A 7 -0.39 21.84 -23.28
N GLU A 8 -0.87 22.65 -22.34
CA GLU A 8 -0.15 22.93 -21.09
C GLU A 8 0.02 21.67 -20.24
N ARG A 9 -1.02 20.82 -20.16
CA ARG A 9 -0.96 19.54 -19.45
C ARG A 9 0.03 18.57 -20.11
N GLU A 10 0.04 18.48 -21.43
CA GLU A 10 1.00 17.66 -22.17
C GLU A 10 2.44 18.10 -21.90
N THR A 11 2.70 19.41 -22.00
CA THR A 11 4.01 20.00 -21.70
C THR A 11 4.47 19.69 -20.28
N MET A 12 3.55 19.73 -19.31
CA MET A 12 3.86 19.40 -17.91
C MET A 12 4.22 17.92 -17.75
N LEU A 13 3.48 17.02 -18.38
CA LEU A 13 3.73 15.58 -18.33
C LEU A 13 5.05 15.20 -19.02
N GLU A 14 5.40 15.86 -20.11
CA GLU A 14 6.68 15.66 -20.79
C GLU A 14 7.85 15.98 -19.87
N ARG A 15 7.85 17.18 -19.25
CA ARG A 15 8.88 17.56 -18.26
C ARG A 15 8.95 16.60 -17.09
N GLN A 16 7.80 16.12 -16.60
CA GLN A 16 7.76 15.12 -15.53
C GLN A 16 8.42 13.80 -15.98
N ARG A 17 8.15 13.33 -17.20
CA ARG A 17 8.76 12.11 -17.75
C ARG A 17 10.26 12.25 -17.91
N GLU A 18 10.75 13.39 -18.38
CA GLU A 18 12.18 13.71 -18.47
C GLU A 18 12.86 13.63 -17.10
N GLY A 19 12.25 14.26 -16.08
CA GLY A 19 12.74 14.19 -14.70
C GLY A 19 12.77 12.77 -14.14
N ILE A 20 11.71 11.98 -14.39
CA ILE A 20 11.64 10.56 -13.99
C ILE A 20 12.74 9.76 -14.71
N ALA A 21 12.97 9.99 -15.99
CA ALA A 21 14.01 9.29 -16.77
C ALA A 21 15.41 9.57 -16.21
N LEU A 22 15.72 10.83 -15.89
CA LEU A 22 16.98 11.20 -15.25
C LEU A 22 17.15 10.56 -13.87
N ALA A 23 16.10 10.57 -13.03
CA ALA A 23 16.15 9.95 -11.71
C ALA A 23 16.24 8.42 -11.76
N LYS A 24 15.65 7.77 -12.78
CA LYS A 24 15.86 6.33 -13.06
C LYS A 24 17.30 6.06 -13.50
N ALA A 25 17.88 6.88 -14.37
CA ALA A 25 19.28 6.75 -14.79
C ALA A 25 20.26 6.94 -13.62
N LYS A 26 19.93 7.81 -12.66
CA LYS A 26 20.68 7.99 -11.40
C LYS A 26 20.46 6.87 -10.37
N GLY A 27 19.53 5.94 -10.62
CA GLY A 27 19.21 4.84 -9.69
C GLY A 27 18.42 5.25 -8.45
N ASN A 28 17.77 6.41 -8.44
CA ASN A 28 17.03 6.92 -7.28
C ASN A 28 15.73 6.13 -7.03
N TYR A 29 15.09 5.61 -8.08
CA TYR A 29 13.88 4.80 -7.96
C TYR A 29 14.23 3.35 -7.63
N LYS A 30 14.26 3.01 -6.34
CA LYS A 30 14.49 1.64 -5.85
C LYS A 30 13.20 0.83 -5.65
N GLY A 31 12.04 1.46 -5.81
CA GLY A 31 10.74 0.86 -5.57
C GLY A 31 10.62 0.32 -4.13
N ARG A 32 9.69 -0.61 -3.92
CA ARG A 32 9.72 -1.44 -2.71
C ARG A 32 10.84 -2.47 -2.87
N GLU A 33 11.77 -2.50 -1.92
CA GLU A 33 12.85 -3.50 -1.91
C GLU A 33 12.25 -4.91 -1.90
N ARG A 34 12.63 -5.74 -2.87
CA ARG A 34 12.14 -7.12 -2.94
C ARG A 34 12.62 -7.87 -1.70
N GLY A 35 11.67 -8.50 -1.01
CA GLY A 35 11.98 -9.19 0.25
C GLY A 35 12.03 -8.28 1.48
N SER A 36 11.75 -6.97 1.36
CA SER A 36 11.52 -6.13 2.53
C SER A 36 10.36 -6.72 3.35
N LYS A 37 10.69 -7.26 4.52
CA LYS A 37 9.74 -7.76 5.50
C LYS A 37 9.85 -6.86 6.71
N GLU A 38 8.71 -6.43 7.22
CA GLU A 38 8.63 -5.92 8.59
C GLU A 38 8.66 -7.11 9.56
N SER A 39 9.03 -6.85 10.81
CA SER A 39 8.95 -7.87 11.86
C SER A 39 7.49 -8.29 12.08
N LYS A 40 7.26 -9.50 12.59
CA LYS A 40 5.90 -9.97 12.89
C LYS A 40 5.25 -9.05 13.93
N GLU A 41 6.04 -8.61 14.90
CA GLU A 41 5.64 -7.73 16.00
C GLU A 41 5.19 -6.36 15.48
N ASP A 42 5.99 -5.75 14.61
CA ASP A 42 5.66 -4.46 13.99
C ASP A 42 4.41 -4.57 13.12
N PHE A 43 4.27 -5.66 12.36
CA PHE A 43 3.07 -5.88 11.54
C PHE A 43 1.81 -6.01 12.40
N LEU A 44 1.85 -6.83 13.45
CA LEU A 44 0.72 -7.04 14.35
C LEU A 44 0.33 -5.76 15.09
N SER A 45 1.31 -4.92 15.45
CA SER A 45 1.08 -3.62 16.11
C SER A 45 0.18 -2.68 15.28
N LYS A 46 0.19 -2.80 13.95
CA LYS A 46 -0.63 -1.99 13.04
C LYS A 46 -2.11 -2.37 13.03
N TYR A 47 -2.45 -3.59 13.47
CA TYR A 47 -3.80 -4.14 13.35
C TYR A 47 -4.40 -4.61 14.70
N PRO A 48 -4.43 -3.76 15.74
CA PRO A 48 -4.95 -4.16 17.05
C PRO A 48 -6.44 -4.52 17.02
N GLU A 49 -7.25 -3.80 16.22
CA GLU A 49 -8.67 -4.09 16.09
C GLU A 49 -8.93 -5.42 15.38
N VAL A 50 -8.16 -5.77 14.34
CA VAL A 50 -8.29 -7.08 13.66
C VAL A 50 -7.99 -8.21 14.65
N ILE A 51 -6.92 -8.08 15.43
CA ILE A 51 -6.53 -9.06 16.46
C ILE A 51 -7.64 -9.22 17.51
N LYS A 52 -8.21 -8.10 17.97
CA LYS A 52 -9.32 -8.11 18.94
C LYS A 52 -10.55 -8.81 18.40
N GLN A 53 -10.96 -8.55 17.15
CA GLN A 53 -12.11 -9.21 16.54
C GLN A 53 -11.87 -10.70 16.26
N LEU A 54 -10.64 -11.09 15.88
CA LEU A 54 -10.26 -12.49 15.72
C LEU A 54 -10.27 -13.24 17.06
N LYS A 55 -9.75 -12.63 18.13
CA LYS A 55 -9.79 -13.21 19.49
C LYS A 55 -11.21 -13.38 20.03
N LYS A 56 -12.15 -12.51 19.59
CA LYS A 56 -13.59 -12.65 19.88
C LYS A 56 -14.28 -13.78 19.10
N GLY A 57 -13.58 -14.45 18.18
CA GLY A 57 -14.14 -15.56 17.39
C GLY A 57 -14.98 -15.12 16.19
N HIS A 58 -14.89 -13.86 15.75
CA HIS A 58 -15.59 -13.42 14.54
C HIS A 58 -15.02 -14.07 13.28
N SER A 59 -15.89 -14.37 12.32
CA SER A 59 -15.50 -14.88 11.01
C SER A 59 -14.69 -13.83 10.23
N PHE A 60 -13.85 -14.27 9.29
CA PHE A 60 -13.01 -13.33 8.51
C PHE A 60 -13.83 -12.27 7.78
N ARG A 61 -15.00 -12.63 7.23
CA ARG A 61 -15.90 -11.68 6.57
C ARG A 61 -16.45 -10.63 7.54
N ASN A 62 -16.77 -11.02 8.77
CA ASN A 62 -17.26 -10.06 9.77
C ASN A 62 -16.12 -9.16 10.27
N THR A 63 -14.95 -9.73 10.55
CA THR A 63 -13.76 -8.97 10.95
C THR A 63 -13.34 -7.96 9.88
N MET A 64 -13.40 -8.34 8.61
CA MET A 64 -13.14 -7.46 7.46
C MET A 64 -14.04 -6.23 7.49
N LYS A 65 -15.35 -6.43 7.67
CA LYS A 65 -16.34 -5.35 7.75
C LYS A 65 -16.17 -4.47 8.99
N LEU A 66 -15.90 -5.09 10.15
CA LEU A 66 -15.78 -4.40 11.43
C LEU A 66 -14.50 -3.56 11.52
N ALA A 67 -13.40 -4.07 10.96
CA ALA A 67 -12.09 -3.40 10.99
C ALA A 67 -11.79 -2.57 9.73
N GLY A 68 -12.63 -2.63 8.70
CA GLY A 68 -12.45 -1.86 7.46
C GLY A 68 -11.20 -2.25 6.64
N VAL A 69 -10.73 -3.49 6.76
CA VAL A 69 -9.53 -4.00 6.08
C VAL A 69 -9.89 -5.01 5.00
N SER A 70 -8.92 -5.41 4.15
CA SER A 70 -9.13 -6.46 3.16
C SER A 70 -9.13 -7.87 3.78
N LEU A 71 -9.75 -8.84 3.10
CA LEU A 71 -9.71 -10.25 3.53
C LEU A 71 -8.27 -10.78 3.63
N GLY A 72 -7.41 -10.41 2.68
CA GLY A 72 -5.99 -10.81 2.68
C GLY A 72 -5.26 -10.25 3.90
N THR A 73 -5.55 -9.02 4.31
CA THR A 73 -4.99 -8.44 5.54
C THR A 73 -5.42 -9.23 6.78
N VAL A 74 -6.69 -9.60 6.89
CA VAL A 74 -7.18 -10.42 8.02
C VAL A 74 -6.49 -11.78 8.05
N GLN A 75 -6.31 -12.41 6.90
CA GLN A 75 -5.64 -13.70 6.79
C GLN A 75 -4.15 -13.60 7.17
N MET A 76 -3.41 -12.62 6.64
CA MET A 76 -2.01 -12.38 7.01
C MET A 76 -1.83 -12.12 8.51
N VAL A 77 -2.74 -11.35 9.12
CA VAL A 77 -2.73 -11.10 10.57
C VAL A 77 -2.92 -12.42 11.31
N LYS A 78 -3.90 -13.25 10.93
CA LYS A 78 -4.11 -14.55 11.57
C LYS A 78 -2.90 -15.48 11.42
N GLU A 79 -2.31 -15.56 10.23
CA GLU A 79 -1.11 -16.37 9.97
C GLU A 79 0.10 -15.86 10.78
N SER A 80 0.20 -14.55 10.99
CA SER A 80 1.27 -13.94 11.79
C SER A 80 1.08 -14.09 13.30
N MET A 81 -0.14 -14.39 13.77
CA MET A 81 -0.46 -14.69 15.17
C MET A 81 -0.05 -16.12 15.59
N VAL A 82 0.24 -16.99 14.62
CA VAL A 82 0.74 -18.37 14.82
C VAL A 82 2.28 -18.36 14.80
#